data_AF-A0A0P9NH42-F1
#
_entry.id   AF-A0A0P9NH42-F1
#
_cell.length_a   1.000
_cell.length_b   1.000
_cell.length_c   1.000
_cell.angle_alpha   90.00
_cell.angle_beta   90.00
_cell.angle_gamma   90.00
#
_symmetry.space_group_name_H-M   'P 1'
#
loop_
_entity.id
_entity.type
_entity.pdbx_description
1 polymer ?
#
loop_
_entity_poly.entity_id
_entity_poly.type
_entity_poly.pdbx_seq_one_letter_code
_entity_poly.pdbx_strand_id
1 'polypeptide(L)'
;MFLEEDFLCRLKGIERWQGDGIIADFDDPLIGEVLAGIRLPVVAVGGSYQDERAYPKGIPYVATDNHALIEAAYQHLIEAGLTQFACFSLPEAQANRWAQEREKAFRRLLQRDGLQVEIYRGMGTSAPLWDSAVEQQIAWLHSLPKPIGIIAVTDARARQLLQACLTAGIAVPEQVALIGIDNDPLTEPSHAYRSVR
;
A
#
# COMPACT_ATOMS: atom_id res chain seq x y z
N MET A 1 26.39 -18.05 -20.07
CA MET A 1 25.42 -18.28 -18.98
C MET A 1 24.79 -16.92 -18.70
N PHE A 2 23.70 -16.60 -19.40
CA PHE A 2 22.98 -15.35 -19.22
C PHE A 2 21.98 -15.58 -18.08
N LEU A 3 22.19 -14.90 -16.95
CA LEU A 3 21.12 -14.67 -15.98
C LEU A 3 20.21 -13.60 -16.60
N GLU A 4 19.00 -13.96 -16.99
CA GLU A 4 17.93 -12.99 -17.25
C GLU A 4 17.35 -12.57 -15.88
N GLU A 5 17.64 -11.34 -15.46
CA GLU A 5 17.07 -10.68 -14.27
C GLU A 5 15.70 -10.04 -14.58
N ASP A 6 14.77 -10.81 -15.15
CA ASP A 6 13.37 -10.37 -15.30
C ASP A 6 12.46 -11.41 -14.61
N PHE A 7 12.20 -11.20 -13.32
CA PHE A 7 11.29 -12.03 -12.51
C PHE A 7 9.80 -11.72 -12.75
N LEU A 8 9.47 -10.94 -13.78
CA LEU A 8 8.10 -10.86 -14.28
C LEU A 8 7.82 -12.14 -15.07
N CYS A 9 7.14 -13.07 -14.41
CA CYS A 9 6.67 -14.33 -14.96
C CYS A 9 6.19 -14.13 -16.40
N ARG A 10 6.79 -14.84 -17.36
CA ARG A 10 6.42 -14.76 -18.78
C ARG A 10 4.95 -15.21 -18.93
N LEU A 11 4.01 -14.27 -18.82
CA LEU A 11 2.60 -14.47 -19.16
C LEU A 11 2.47 -15.10 -20.56
N LYS A 12 3.39 -14.72 -21.47
CA LYS A 12 3.56 -15.36 -22.78
C LYS A 12 4.22 -16.73 -22.63
N GLY A 13 3.46 -17.79 -22.91
CA GLY A 13 3.96 -19.16 -22.89
C GLY A 13 3.59 -19.95 -21.63
N ILE A 14 2.80 -19.37 -20.72
CA ILE A 14 2.25 -20.07 -19.56
C ILE A 14 1.44 -21.31 -19.98
N GLU A 15 0.82 -21.29 -21.15
CA GLU A 15 0.09 -22.42 -21.73
C GLU A 15 0.99 -23.60 -22.15
N ARG A 16 2.30 -23.37 -22.26
CA ARG A 16 3.32 -24.38 -22.59
C ARG A 16 4.15 -24.80 -21.38
N TRP A 17 3.89 -24.22 -20.21
CA TRP A 17 4.61 -24.51 -18.99
C TRP A 17 4.21 -25.90 -18.46
N GLN A 18 5.21 -26.71 -18.07
CA GLN A 18 5.04 -28.10 -17.64
C GLN A 18 4.89 -28.23 -16.11
N GLY A 19 4.13 -27.35 -15.48
CA GLY A 19 3.83 -27.47 -14.05
C GLY A 19 2.43 -28.03 -13.79
N ASP A 20 2.21 -28.53 -12.58
CA ASP A 20 0.94 -29.15 -12.16
C ASP A 20 -0.07 -28.17 -11.55
N GLY A 21 0.32 -26.91 -11.31
CA GLY A 21 -0.53 -25.90 -10.71
C GLY A 21 0.17 -24.54 -10.60
N ILE A 22 -0.61 -23.48 -10.43
CA ILE A 22 -0.15 -22.09 -10.46
C ILE A 22 -0.51 -21.41 -9.14
N ILE A 23 0.46 -20.73 -8.53
CA ILE A 23 0.23 -19.72 -7.49
C ILE A 23 0.48 -18.37 -8.14
N ALA A 24 -0.48 -17.46 -8.06
CA ALA A 24 -0.45 -16.24 -8.85
C ALA A 24 -0.93 -15.01 -8.05
N ASP A 25 -0.28 -13.89 -8.32
CA ASP A 25 -0.66 -12.58 -7.80
C ASP A 25 -1.87 -12.05 -8.58
N PHE A 26 -3.00 -11.92 -7.90
CA PHE A 26 -4.28 -11.45 -8.44
C PHE A 26 -4.56 -9.98 -8.10
N ASP A 27 -3.61 -9.27 -7.48
CA ASP A 27 -3.65 -7.82 -7.40
C ASP A 27 -3.31 -7.19 -8.76
N ASP A 28 -2.56 -7.88 -9.62
CA ASP A 28 -2.44 -7.55 -11.05
C ASP A 28 -3.65 -8.10 -11.85
N PRO A 29 -4.52 -7.23 -12.39
CA PRO A 29 -5.69 -7.66 -13.16
C PRO A 29 -5.32 -8.46 -14.43
N LEU A 30 -4.14 -8.24 -15.02
CA LEU A 30 -3.71 -8.94 -16.23
C LEU A 30 -3.49 -10.43 -15.96
N ILE A 31 -3.05 -10.79 -14.75
CA ILE A 31 -2.85 -12.18 -14.34
C ILE A 31 -4.19 -12.92 -14.32
N GLY A 32 -5.23 -12.31 -13.77
CA GLY A 32 -6.57 -12.89 -13.77
C GLY A 32 -7.10 -13.17 -15.18
N GLU A 33 -6.87 -12.25 -16.12
CA GLU A 33 -7.27 -12.41 -17.52
C GLU A 33 -6.52 -13.55 -18.22
N VAL A 34 -5.21 -13.63 -18.02
CA VAL A 34 -4.38 -14.66 -18.67
C VAL A 34 -4.68 -16.05 -18.12
N LEU A 35 -4.90 -16.17 -16.82
CA LEU A 35 -5.15 -17.46 -16.18
C LEU A 35 -6.58 -17.98 -16.37
N ALA A 36 -7.54 -17.14 -16.79
CA ALA A 36 -8.93 -17.54 -17.00
C ALA A 36 -9.11 -18.69 -18.01
N GLY A 37 -8.18 -18.83 -18.97
CA GLY A 37 -8.19 -19.88 -20.01
C GLY A 37 -7.37 -21.13 -19.68
N ILE A 38 -6.68 -21.18 -18.54
CA ILE A 38 -5.75 -22.26 -18.21
C ILE A 38 -6.47 -23.44 -17.53
N ARG A 39 -6.05 -24.66 -17.86
CA ARG A 39 -6.61 -25.90 -17.29
C ARG A 39 -5.94 -26.37 -16.01
N LEU A 40 -4.76 -25.83 -15.68
CA LEU A 40 -4.06 -26.13 -14.45
C LEU A 40 -4.81 -25.54 -13.24
N PRO A 41 -4.83 -26.23 -12.09
CA PRO A 41 -5.30 -25.66 -10.82
C PRO A 41 -4.58 -24.35 -10.49
N VAL A 42 -5.33 -23.35 -10.05
CA VAL A 42 -4.80 -22.03 -9.66
C VAL A 42 -5.16 -21.75 -8.21
N VAL A 43 -4.19 -21.27 -7.43
CA VAL A 43 -4.41 -20.60 -6.15
C VAL A 43 -4.04 -19.14 -6.33
N ALA A 44 -5.00 -18.26 -6.11
CA ALA A 44 -4.83 -16.82 -6.21
C ALA A 44 -4.36 -16.25 -4.87
N VAL A 45 -3.49 -15.24 -4.92
CA VAL A 45 -2.99 -14.48 -3.76
C VAL A 45 -3.19 -12.99 -4.03
N GLY A 46 -3.57 -12.20 -3.04
CA GLY A 46 -3.61 -10.74 -3.15
C GLY A 46 -4.25 -10.06 -1.94
N GLY A 47 -4.73 -8.84 -2.10
CA GLY A 47 -5.37 -8.06 -1.04
C GLY A 47 -6.82 -8.50 -0.75
N SER A 48 -7.22 -8.44 0.52
CA SER A 48 -8.62 -8.63 0.91
C SER A 48 -9.47 -7.46 0.41
N TYR A 49 -10.66 -7.78 -0.11
CA TYR A 49 -11.70 -6.83 -0.46
C TYR A 49 -12.80 -6.83 0.59
N GLN A 50 -13.38 -5.66 0.83
CA GLN A 50 -14.58 -5.56 1.66
C GLN A 50 -15.85 -6.02 0.93
N ASP A 51 -15.94 -5.82 -0.38
CA ASP A 51 -17.03 -6.36 -1.18
C ASP A 51 -16.69 -7.81 -1.57
N GLU A 52 -17.45 -8.77 -1.05
CA GLU A 52 -17.31 -10.20 -1.38
C GLU A 52 -17.39 -10.46 -2.90
N ARG A 53 -18.08 -9.60 -3.65
CA ARG A 53 -18.24 -9.72 -5.10
C ARG A 53 -16.97 -9.34 -5.87
N ALA A 54 -16.02 -8.65 -5.22
CA ALA A 54 -14.76 -8.25 -5.83
C ALA A 54 -13.72 -9.38 -5.84
N TYR A 55 -13.92 -10.44 -5.06
CA TYR A 55 -13.06 -11.62 -5.08
C TYR A 55 -13.25 -12.44 -6.36
N PRO A 56 -12.19 -13.10 -6.86
CA PRO A 56 -12.30 -13.99 -8.01
C PRO A 56 -13.21 -15.18 -7.68
N LYS A 57 -14.09 -15.51 -8.63
CA LYS A 57 -15.07 -16.61 -8.47
C LYS A 57 -14.46 -17.93 -8.90
N GLY A 58 -14.71 -18.98 -8.10
CA GLY A 58 -14.33 -20.35 -8.45
C GLY A 58 -12.82 -20.65 -8.36
N ILE A 59 -12.04 -19.75 -7.78
CA ILE A 59 -10.60 -19.90 -7.58
C ILE A 59 -10.32 -19.76 -6.07
N PRO A 60 -9.63 -20.72 -5.43
CA PRO A 60 -9.13 -20.53 -4.06
C PRO A 60 -8.30 -19.25 -3.95
N TYR A 61 -8.61 -18.41 -2.97
CA TYR A 61 -7.98 -17.09 -2.80
C TYR A 61 -7.41 -16.93 -1.39
N VAL A 62 -6.12 -16.63 -1.31
CA VAL A 62 -5.42 -16.29 -0.07
C VAL A 62 -5.26 -14.77 -0.02
N ALA A 63 -5.92 -14.13 0.95
CA ALA A 63 -5.96 -12.68 1.05
C ALA A 63 -5.09 -12.16 2.20
N THR A 64 -4.32 -11.10 1.95
CA THR A 64 -3.78 -10.24 2.99
C THR A 64 -4.92 -9.38 3.56
N ASP A 65 -5.10 -9.40 4.88
CA ASP A 65 -6.17 -8.63 5.54
C ASP A 65 -5.81 -7.14 5.60
N ASN A 66 -6.30 -6.38 4.61
CA ASN A 66 -6.10 -4.94 4.51
C ASN A 66 -6.71 -4.17 5.68
N HIS A 67 -7.78 -4.69 6.31
CA HIS A 67 -8.37 -4.04 7.47
C HIS A 67 -7.50 -4.22 8.70
N ALA A 68 -7.07 -5.45 8.97
CA ALA A 68 -6.20 -5.76 10.11
C ALA A 68 -4.87 -5.00 10.05
N LEU A 69 -4.26 -4.87 8.86
CA LEU A 69 -3.04 -4.09 8.67
C LEU A 69 -3.21 -2.62 9.07
N ILE A 70 -4.30 -2.00 8.61
CA ILE A 70 -4.58 -0.59 8.89
C ILE A 70 -5.00 -0.39 10.34
N GLU A 71 -5.77 -1.31 10.91
CA GLU A 71 -6.14 -1.27 12.32
C GLU A 71 -4.92 -1.38 13.22
N ALA A 72 -4.00 -2.30 12.94
CA ALA A 72 -2.76 -2.43 13.70
C ALA A 72 -1.88 -1.19 13.58
N ALA A 73 -1.78 -0.59 12.39
CA ALA A 73 -1.04 0.66 12.18
C ALA A 73 -1.64 1.84 12.97
N TYR A 74 -2.96 1.96 12.92
CA TYR A 74 -3.70 3.00 13.62
C TYR A 74 -3.61 2.85 15.13
N GLN A 75 -3.78 1.64 15.65
CA GLN A 75 -3.66 1.32 17.06
C GLN A 75 -2.26 1.62 17.59
N HIS A 76 -1.21 1.34 16.81
CA HIS A 76 0.16 1.69 17.19
C HIS A 76 0.36 3.20 17.37
N LEU A 77 -0.21 4.02 16.47
CA LEU A 77 -0.12 5.47 16.56
C LEU A 77 -0.92 6.02 17.76
N ILE A 78 -2.07 5.42 18.08
CA ILE A 78 -2.83 5.74 19.31
C ILE A 78 -2.00 5.41 20.56
N GLU A 79 -1.37 4.23 20.61
CA GLU A 79 -0.53 3.80 21.74
C GLU A 79 0.69 4.71 21.93
N ALA A 80 1.17 5.33 20.86
CA ALA A 80 2.21 6.36 20.90
C ALA A 80 1.69 7.74 21.38
N GLY A 81 0.40 7.88 21.68
CA GLY A 81 -0.22 9.10 22.22
C GLY A 81 -0.70 10.10 21.18
N LEU A 82 -0.75 9.73 19.90
CA LEU A 82 -1.25 10.61 18.84
C LEU A 82 -2.78 10.63 18.84
N THR A 83 -3.33 11.80 18.51
CA THR A 83 -4.79 12.04 18.45
C THR A 83 -5.26 12.54 17.09
N GLN A 84 -4.31 12.75 16.18
CA GLN A 84 -4.53 13.25 14.83
C GLN A 84 -3.90 12.28 13.86
N PHE A 85 -4.62 11.95 12.79
CA PHE A 85 -4.19 10.93 11.85
C PHE A 85 -4.51 11.33 10.41
N ALA A 86 -3.63 10.92 9.51
CA ALA A 86 -3.85 11.01 8.08
C ALA A 86 -3.40 9.73 7.38
N CYS A 87 -3.91 9.51 6.17
CA CYS A 87 -3.47 8.43 5.31
C CYS A 87 -2.75 8.98 4.07
N PHE A 88 -1.56 8.47 3.80
CA PHE A 88 -0.83 8.73 2.56
C PHE A 88 -0.98 7.55 1.60
N SER A 89 -1.88 7.71 0.64
CA SER A 89 -2.34 6.68 -0.28
C SER A 89 -1.74 6.84 -1.68
N LEU A 90 -2.30 6.13 -2.66
CA LEU A 90 -2.00 6.17 -4.08
C LEU A 90 -3.22 6.64 -4.88
N PRO A 91 -3.02 7.19 -6.10
CA PRO A 91 -4.12 7.42 -7.03
C PRO A 91 -4.88 6.13 -7.32
N GLU A 92 -6.19 6.24 -7.57
CA GLU A 92 -7.03 5.09 -7.87
C GLU A 92 -6.60 4.43 -9.18
N ALA A 93 -6.32 3.12 -9.13
CA ALA A 93 -5.89 2.33 -10.28
C ALA A 93 -6.27 0.85 -10.08
N GLN A 94 -6.57 0.15 -11.18
CA GLN A 94 -6.95 -1.27 -11.12
C GLN A 94 -5.83 -2.17 -10.57
N ALA A 95 -4.57 -1.81 -10.81
CA ALA A 95 -3.41 -2.54 -10.29
C ALA A 95 -3.17 -2.35 -8.78
N ASN A 96 -3.81 -1.36 -8.15
CA ASN A 96 -3.55 -0.99 -6.75
C ASN A 96 -4.82 -1.00 -5.90
N ARG A 97 -5.79 -1.88 -6.19
CA ARG A 97 -7.08 -1.93 -5.48
C ARG A 97 -6.93 -2.10 -3.97
N TRP A 98 -5.89 -2.80 -3.53
CA TRP A 98 -5.52 -2.92 -2.11
C TRP A 98 -5.31 -1.55 -1.43
N ALA A 99 -4.81 -0.52 -2.12
CA ALA A 99 -4.64 0.81 -1.56
C ALA A 99 -6.00 1.44 -1.23
N GLN A 100 -7.02 1.23 -2.08
CA GLN A 100 -8.37 1.71 -1.82
C GLN A 100 -9.06 0.91 -0.71
N GLU A 101 -8.79 -0.39 -0.59
CA GLU A 101 -9.27 -1.18 0.55
C GLU A 101 -8.64 -0.71 1.88
N ARG A 102 -7.34 -0.40 1.86
CA ARG A 102 -6.62 0.22 3.00
C ARG A 102 -7.21 1.60 3.35
N GLU A 103 -7.53 2.45 2.38
CA GLU A 103 -8.22 3.73 2.61
C GLU A 103 -9.62 3.55 3.24
N LYS A 104 -10.39 2.56 2.76
CA LYS A 104 -11.73 2.26 3.31
C LYS A 104 -11.62 1.83 4.77
N ALA A 105 -10.63 0.98 5.10
CA ALA A 105 -10.35 0.59 6.47
C ALA A 105 -9.99 1.80 7.34
N PHE A 106 -9.07 2.66 6.87
CA PHE A 106 -8.67 3.88 7.59
C PHE A 106 -9.88 4.78 7.86
N ARG A 107 -10.69 5.07 6.83
CA ARG A 107 -11.89 5.90 6.94
C ARG A 107 -12.86 5.34 7.99
N ARG A 108 -13.07 4.02 8.03
CA ARG A 108 -13.95 3.39 9.03
C ARG A 108 -13.46 3.58 10.45
N LEU A 109 -12.16 3.38 10.69
CA LEU A 109 -11.58 3.51 12.03
C LEU A 109 -11.70 4.94 12.55
N LEU A 110 -11.37 5.93 11.71
CA LEU A 110 -11.49 7.34 12.06
C LEU A 110 -12.95 7.74 12.30
N GLN A 111 -13.88 7.27 11.46
CA GLN A 111 -15.31 7.53 11.65
C GLN A 111 -15.88 6.87 12.91
N ARG A 112 -15.45 5.63 13.22
CA ARG A 112 -15.80 4.91 14.45
C ARG A 112 -15.42 5.72 15.68
N ASP A 113 -14.26 6.38 15.63
CA ASP A 113 -13.72 7.14 16.76
C ASP A 113 -14.13 8.63 16.73
N GLY A 114 -14.99 9.04 15.77
CA GLY A 114 -15.50 10.41 15.66
C GLY A 114 -14.46 11.43 15.20
N LEU A 115 -13.38 10.99 14.54
CA LEU A 115 -12.27 11.80 14.08
C LEU A 115 -12.41 12.22 12.61
N GLN A 116 -11.74 13.31 12.24
CA GLN A 116 -11.71 13.80 10.87
C GLN A 116 -10.87 12.87 9.98
N VAL A 117 -11.35 12.63 8.77
CA VAL A 117 -10.68 11.74 7.80
C VAL A 117 -9.86 12.58 6.84
N GLU A 118 -8.53 12.47 6.93
CA GLU A 118 -7.59 13.13 6.04
C GLU A 118 -6.86 12.08 5.19
N ILE A 119 -7.02 12.13 3.86
CA ILE A 119 -6.42 11.18 2.92
C ILE A 119 -5.79 11.95 1.77
N TYR A 120 -4.48 11.76 1.57
CA TYR A 120 -3.77 12.32 0.43
C TYR A 120 -3.24 11.21 -0.48
N ARG A 121 -3.66 11.23 -1.74
CA ARG A 121 -3.32 10.20 -2.75
C ARG A 121 -2.07 10.56 -3.55
N GLY A 122 -1.62 11.81 -3.47
CA GLY A 122 -0.53 12.34 -4.28
C GLY A 122 -0.81 12.28 -5.79
N MET A 123 0.24 12.46 -6.58
CA MET A 123 0.20 12.29 -8.04
C MET A 123 0.75 10.94 -8.47
N GLY A 124 0.31 10.47 -9.64
CA GLY A 124 0.87 9.27 -10.28
C GLY A 124 2.35 9.45 -10.60
N THR A 125 3.11 8.35 -10.61
CA THR A 125 4.57 8.31 -10.79
C THR A 125 4.98 8.54 -12.26
N SER A 126 4.57 9.65 -12.89
CA SER A 126 5.10 10.05 -14.19
C SER A 126 6.22 11.08 -14.04
N ALA A 127 7.36 10.79 -14.67
CA ALA A 127 8.60 11.60 -14.60
C ALA A 127 8.44 13.11 -14.89
N PRO A 128 7.52 13.59 -15.76
CA PRO A 128 7.40 15.02 -16.07
C PRO A 128 6.85 15.90 -14.94
N LEU A 129 6.29 15.31 -13.87
CA LEU A 129 5.56 16.03 -12.81
C LEU A 129 6.23 15.93 -11.43
N TRP A 130 7.47 15.41 -11.37
CA TRP A 130 8.09 15.00 -10.12
C TRP A 130 8.31 16.17 -9.14
N ASP A 131 8.87 17.29 -9.63
CA ASP A 131 9.10 18.48 -8.80
C ASP A 131 7.77 19.04 -8.25
N SER A 132 6.74 19.10 -9.08
CA SER A 132 5.40 19.55 -8.65
C SER A 132 4.76 18.59 -7.65
N ALA A 133 4.99 17.27 -7.79
CA ALA A 133 4.46 16.28 -6.86
C ALA A 133 5.09 16.39 -5.46
N VAL A 134 6.39 16.67 -5.39
CA VAL A 134 7.10 16.91 -4.12
C VAL A 134 6.63 18.20 -3.46
N GLU A 135 6.49 19.29 -4.22
CA GLU A 135 5.97 20.56 -3.69
C GLU A 135 4.56 20.42 -3.11
N GLN A 136 3.65 19.74 -3.83
CA GLN A 136 2.29 19.48 -3.33
C GLN A 136 2.29 18.61 -2.07
N GLN A 137 3.17 17.61 -2.00
CA GLN A 137 3.32 16.75 -0.83
C GLN A 137 3.84 17.53 0.39
N ILE A 138 4.81 18.43 0.18
CA ILE A 138 5.32 19.32 1.22
C ILE A 138 4.23 20.30 1.68
N ALA A 139 3.49 20.90 0.76
CA ALA A 139 2.38 21.79 1.08
C ALA A 139 1.31 21.08 1.91
N TRP A 140 0.96 19.84 1.54
CA TRP A 140 0.05 19.00 2.31
C TRP A 140 0.60 18.74 3.73
N LEU A 141 1.86 18.31 3.87
CA LEU A 141 2.51 18.10 5.16
C LEU A 141 2.50 19.34 6.07
N HIS A 142 2.61 20.55 5.49
CA HIS A 142 2.50 21.79 6.24
C HIS A 142 1.07 22.16 6.64
N SER A 143 0.06 21.74 5.88
CA SER A 143 -1.35 22.00 6.22
C SER A 143 -1.87 21.11 7.35
N LEU A 144 -1.21 19.98 7.61
CA LEU A 144 -1.63 19.05 8.65
C LEU A 144 -1.36 19.64 10.05
N PRO A 145 -2.30 19.47 10.99
CA PRO A 145 -2.06 19.84 12.38
C PRO A 145 -1.00 18.92 13.00
N LYS A 146 -0.20 19.43 13.94
CA LYS A 146 0.93 18.69 14.55
C LYS A 146 0.77 18.60 16.07
N PRO A 147 1.18 17.49 16.72
CA PRO A 147 1.74 16.28 16.12
C PRO A 147 0.66 15.42 15.41
N ILE A 148 1.06 14.68 14.37
CA ILE A 148 0.18 13.81 13.58
C ILE A 148 0.82 12.47 13.26
N GLY A 149 0.02 11.40 13.30
CA GLY A 149 0.41 10.09 12.79
C GLY A 149 -0.05 9.88 11.36
N ILE A 150 0.85 9.51 10.46
CA ILE A 150 0.53 9.25 9.05
C ILE A 150 0.76 7.78 8.72
N ILE A 151 -0.31 7.12 8.29
CA ILE A 151 -0.27 5.74 7.78
C ILE A 151 -0.09 5.82 6.26
N ALA A 152 1.07 5.40 5.78
CA ALA A 152 1.33 5.26 4.35
C ALA A 152 0.88 3.88 3.89
N VAL A 153 0.16 3.81 2.76
CA VAL A 153 -0.40 2.55 2.25
C VAL A 153 0.65 1.54 1.80
N THR A 154 1.93 1.91 1.69
CA THR A 154 3.07 1.00 1.53
C THR A 154 4.32 1.61 2.13
N ASP A 155 5.33 0.78 2.42
CA ASP A 155 6.65 1.23 2.85
C ASP A 155 7.30 2.17 1.80
N ALA A 156 7.09 1.92 0.50
CA ALA A 156 7.60 2.78 -0.56
C ALA A 156 7.02 4.21 -0.49
N ARG A 157 5.72 4.30 -0.19
CA ARG A 157 5.05 5.60 0.05
C ARG A 157 5.53 6.23 1.35
N ALA A 158 5.77 5.43 2.38
CA ALA A 158 6.31 5.93 3.63
C ALA A 158 7.71 6.57 3.42
N ARG A 159 8.60 5.91 2.66
CA ARG A 159 9.92 6.47 2.29
C ARG A 159 9.80 7.78 1.50
N GLN A 160 8.90 7.83 0.52
CA GLN A 160 8.63 9.06 -0.23
C GLN A 160 8.22 10.20 0.71
N LEU A 161 7.36 9.92 1.68
CA LEU A 161 6.88 10.90 2.65
C LEU A 161 7.94 11.30 3.66
N LEU A 162 8.77 10.37 4.12
CA LEU A 162 9.92 10.66 4.96
C LEU A 162 10.89 11.62 4.26
N GLN A 163 11.17 11.39 2.98
CA GLN A 163 12.02 12.30 2.19
C GLN A 163 11.41 13.70 2.09
N ALA A 164 10.09 13.80 1.86
CA ALA A 164 9.40 15.09 1.84
C ALA A 164 9.47 15.81 3.20
N CYS A 165 9.32 15.10 4.32
CA CYS A 165 9.51 15.67 5.66
C CYS A 165 10.92 16.23 5.85
N LEU A 166 11.96 15.48 5.44
CA LEU A 166 13.36 15.92 5.54
C LEU A 166 13.60 17.18 4.70
N THR A 167 13.11 17.22 3.46
CA THR A 167 13.22 18.40 2.58
C THR A 167 12.48 19.61 3.16
N ALA A 168 11.34 19.40 3.81
CA ALA A 168 10.53 20.45 4.43
C ALA A 168 11.01 20.88 5.83
N GLY A 169 12.04 20.25 6.39
CA GLY A 169 12.51 20.50 7.75
C GLY A 169 11.48 20.12 8.83
N ILE A 170 10.63 19.13 8.56
CA ILE A 170 9.61 18.63 9.49
C ILE A 170 10.21 17.48 10.30
N ALA A 171 10.18 17.60 11.63
CA ALA A 171 10.76 16.60 12.52
C ALA A 171 9.95 15.30 12.55
N VAL A 172 10.65 14.17 12.43
CA VAL A 172 10.09 12.82 12.50
C VAL A 172 10.82 12.08 13.62
N PRO A 173 10.13 11.54 14.65
CA PRO A 173 8.67 11.42 14.77
C PRO A 173 7.96 12.60 15.46
N GLU A 174 8.67 13.62 15.96
CA GLU A 174 8.13 14.59 16.93
C GLU A 174 6.97 15.45 16.38
N GLN A 175 7.03 15.83 15.10
CA GLN A 175 5.96 16.58 14.44
C GLN A 175 5.08 15.68 13.59
N VAL A 176 5.70 14.71 12.91
CA VAL A 176 5.02 13.76 12.04
C VAL A 176 5.58 12.38 12.34
N ALA A 177 4.77 11.50 12.90
CA ALA A 177 5.09 10.08 13.04
C ALA A 177 4.63 9.32 11.80
N LEU A 178 5.52 8.54 11.19
CA LEU A 178 5.22 7.77 9.98
C LEU A 178 5.20 6.27 10.27
N ILE A 179 4.20 5.59 9.71
CA ILE A 179 4.12 4.13 9.69
C ILE A 179 3.84 3.65 8.28
N GLY A 180 4.66 2.71 7.82
CA GLY A 180 4.49 2.02 6.54
C GLY A 180 3.75 0.68 6.71
N ILE A 181 3.45 0.05 5.58
CA ILE A 181 2.83 -1.27 5.48
C ILE A 181 3.69 -2.09 4.51
N ASP A 182 3.86 -3.38 4.82
CA ASP A 182 4.57 -4.42 4.04
C ASP A 182 5.98 -4.82 4.55
N ASN A 183 6.49 -4.20 5.63
CA ASN A 183 7.73 -4.55 6.34
C ASN A 183 8.90 -5.04 5.46
N ASP A 184 9.22 -4.27 4.43
CA ASP A 184 10.26 -4.59 3.46
C ASP A 184 11.64 -4.55 4.14
N PRO A 185 12.37 -5.68 4.27
CA PRO A 185 13.63 -5.75 5.02
C PRO A 185 14.77 -4.93 4.41
N LEU A 186 14.64 -4.43 3.18
CA LEU A 186 15.57 -3.46 2.59
C LEU A 186 15.39 -2.03 3.15
N THR A 187 14.48 -1.84 4.12
CA THR A 187 13.98 -0.53 4.55
C THR A 187 14.18 -0.22 6.04
N GLU A 188 14.99 -0.99 6.76
CA GLU A 188 15.46 -0.52 8.08
C GLU A 188 16.53 0.57 7.92
N PRO A 189 16.20 1.82 8.29
CA PRO A 189 17.15 2.56 9.09
C PRO A 189 16.51 3.38 10.22
N SER A 190 17.08 3.23 11.42
CA SER A 190 16.98 4.13 12.58
C SER A 190 15.59 4.31 13.23
N HIS A 191 15.59 4.66 14.52
CA HIS A 191 14.44 4.72 15.45
C HIS A 191 13.22 5.58 15.02
N ALA A 192 13.25 6.23 13.85
CA ALA A 192 12.24 7.16 13.36
C ALA A 192 11.17 6.54 12.44
N TYR A 193 11.33 5.27 12.03
CA TYR A 193 10.43 4.56 11.11
C TYR A 193 10.08 3.17 11.67
N ARG A 194 8.80 2.79 11.66
CA ARG A 194 8.35 1.42 11.99
C ARG A 194 7.34 0.95 10.94
N SER A 195 7.36 -0.34 10.62
CA SER A 195 6.39 -1.00 9.75
C SER A 195 5.57 -2.02 10.56
N VAL A 196 4.33 -2.26 10.14
CA VAL A 196 3.38 -3.16 10.83
C VAL A 196 3.53 -4.57 10.30
N ARG A 197 3.54 -5.55 11.22
CA ARG A 197 3.65 -6.98 10.93
C ARG A 197 2.30 -7.64 10.69
#